data_AF-A0A2U2SND1-F1
#
_entry.id   AF-A0A2U2SND1-F1
#
_cell.length_a   1.000
_cell.length_b   1.000
_cell.length_c   1.000
_cell.angle_alpha   90.00
_cell.angle_beta   90.00
_cell.angle_gamma   90.00
#
_symmetry.space_group_name_H-M   'P 1'
#
loop_
_entity.id
_entity.type
_entity.pdbx_description
1 polymer ?
#
loop_
_entity_poly.entity_id
_entity_poly.type
_entity_poly.pdbx_seq_one_letter_code
_entity_poly.pdbx_strand_id
1 'polypeptide(L)'
;AYEKFYTGQLDPKTDPAVKDALTKYKDLIPYLYEFHGAKTWSDIVGPLAEGQFGMMVIGDFAAGLLVQAGYQEGVDWEAEAFPKKPEEVFLMIVDTFTRPTGAKSPEATTAWLTNLTDPKVQEEFNIIKGSIAIHKDVPDTAYADSLHQRASQAFKTKRIVPSSIHGVLAPPAFLSDWQDILTRFLYSPDIERIQGEIADSMALTNVAESSQWYWAK
;
A
#
# COMPACT_ATOMS: atom_id res chain seq x y z
N ALA A 1 -13.61 -2.74 -9.39
CA ALA A 1 -12.57 -2.36 -10.36
C ALA A 1 -11.18 -2.72 -9.85
N TYR A 2 -10.70 -2.15 -8.74
CA TYR A 2 -9.37 -2.41 -8.17
C TYR A 2 -8.98 -3.90 -8.08
N GLU A 3 -9.72 -4.71 -7.31
CA GLU A 3 -9.41 -6.14 -7.16
C GLU A 3 -9.48 -6.87 -8.49
N LYS A 4 -10.47 -6.55 -9.33
CA LYS A 4 -10.62 -7.13 -10.67
C LYS A 4 -9.42 -6.80 -11.57
N PHE A 5 -8.89 -5.58 -11.53
CA PHE A 5 -7.71 -5.19 -12.29
C PHE A 5 -6.49 -6.01 -11.86
N TYR A 6 -6.17 -5.99 -10.56
CA TYR A 6 -5.00 -6.68 -10.03
C TYR A 6 -5.09 -8.21 -10.07
N THR A 7 -6.27 -8.77 -10.29
CA THR A 7 -6.49 -10.21 -10.48
C THR A 7 -6.79 -10.59 -11.93
N GLY A 8 -6.50 -9.70 -12.89
CA GLY A 8 -6.59 -9.99 -14.33
C GLY A 8 -8.01 -10.22 -14.87
N GLN A 9 -9.03 -9.72 -14.17
CA GLN A 9 -10.45 -9.85 -14.54
C GLN A 9 -10.99 -8.69 -15.37
N LEU A 10 -10.20 -7.63 -15.57
CA LEU A 10 -10.51 -6.53 -16.48
C LEU A 10 -9.60 -6.63 -17.70
N ASP A 11 -10.15 -6.35 -18.88
CA ASP A 11 -9.33 -6.17 -20.09
C ASP A 11 -8.75 -4.74 -20.07
N PRO A 12 -7.42 -4.58 -19.97
CA PRO A 12 -6.80 -3.26 -19.90
C PRO A 12 -7.08 -2.40 -21.13
N LYS A 13 -7.32 -2.99 -22.31
CA LYS A 13 -7.52 -2.28 -23.58
C LYS A 13 -8.93 -1.73 -23.72
N THR A 14 -9.92 -2.42 -23.15
CA THR A 14 -11.35 -2.10 -23.40
C THR A 14 -12.12 -1.68 -22.16
N ASP A 15 -11.67 -1.99 -20.95
CA ASP A 15 -12.42 -1.67 -19.74
C ASP A 15 -12.38 -0.16 -19.41
N PRO A 16 -13.54 0.51 -19.29
CA PRO A 16 -13.59 1.95 -19.06
C PRO A 16 -13.02 2.38 -17.70
N ALA A 17 -13.05 1.51 -16.68
CA ALA A 17 -12.49 1.85 -15.38
C ALA A 17 -10.95 1.92 -15.41
N VAL A 18 -10.31 1.11 -16.27
CA VAL A 18 -8.85 1.18 -16.48
C VAL A 18 -8.49 2.49 -17.17
N LYS A 19 -9.21 2.85 -18.24
CA LYS A 19 -8.99 4.11 -18.95
C LYS A 19 -9.21 5.35 -18.06
N ASP A 20 -10.26 5.34 -17.24
CA ASP A 20 -10.56 6.41 -16.28
C ASP A 20 -9.45 6.57 -15.22
N ALA A 21 -8.95 5.47 -14.67
CA ALA A 21 -7.84 5.50 -13.70
C ALA A 21 -6.54 6.05 -14.32
N LEU A 22 -6.20 5.61 -15.54
CA LEU A 22 -5.02 6.10 -16.26
C LEU A 22 -5.14 7.58 -16.66
N THR A 23 -6.34 8.03 -16.99
CA THR A 23 -6.62 9.45 -17.27
C THR A 23 -6.41 10.30 -16.02
N LYS A 24 -6.95 9.88 -14.87
CA LYS A 24 -6.71 10.55 -13.58
C LYS A 24 -5.23 10.56 -13.20
N TYR A 25 -4.52 9.46 -13.43
CA TYR A 25 -3.08 9.42 -13.18
C TYR A 25 -2.33 10.42 -14.08
N LYS A 26 -2.67 10.48 -15.37
CA LYS A 26 -2.12 11.48 -16.30
C LYS A 26 -2.39 12.91 -15.84
N ASP A 27 -3.59 13.19 -15.34
CA ASP A 27 -3.97 14.52 -14.84
C ASP A 27 -3.21 14.90 -13.55
N LEU A 28 -2.69 13.92 -12.81
CA LEU A 28 -1.85 14.15 -11.62
C LEU A 28 -0.38 14.41 -11.95
N ILE A 29 0.12 14.00 -13.12
CA ILE A 29 1.54 14.15 -13.51
C ILE A 29 2.06 15.59 -13.35
N PRO A 30 1.33 16.65 -13.77
CA PRO A 30 1.80 18.03 -13.60
C PRO A 30 1.98 18.49 -12.15
N TYR A 31 1.41 17.77 -11.18
CA TYR A 31 1.50 18.07 -9.75
C TYR A 31 2.59 17.24 -9.04
N LEU A 32 3.23 16.32 -9.75
CA LEU A 32 4.35 15.55 -9.19
C LEU A 32 5.58 16.45 -9.08
N TYR A 33 6.34 16.27 -8.00
CA TYR A 33 7.61 16.95 -7.83
C TYR A 33 8.57 16.56 -8.95
N GLU A 34 9.11 17.54 -9.68
CA GLU A 34 9.87 17.30 -10.92
C GLU A 34 11.09 16.38 -10.75
N PHE A 35 11.70 16.37 -9.55
CA PHE A 35 12.85 15.53 -9.22
C PHE A 35 12.47 14.28 -8.41
N HIS A 36 11.21 13.83 -8.49
CA HIS A 36 10.72 12.66 -7.75
C HIS A 36 11.58 11.41 -7.97
N GLY A 37 12.16 11.23 -9.16
CA GLY A 37 13.00 10.07 -9.49
C GLY A 37 14.33 10.01 -8.70
N ALA A 38 14.75 11.11 -8.07
CA ALA A 38 15.95 11.18 -7.24
C ALA A 38 15.65 11.02 -5.73
N LYS A 39 14.41 10.71 -5.37
CA LYS A 39 13.94 10.64 -3.98
C LYS A 39 13.34 9.27 -3.69
N THR A 40 13.66 8.74 -2.51
CA THR A 40 12.88 7.67 -1.90
C THR A 40 11.66 8.26 -1.20
N TRP A 41 10.67 7.43 -0.88
CA TRP A 41 9.50 7.89 -0.14
C TRP A 41 9.89 8.53 1.21
N SER A 42 10.90 7.99 1.88
CA SER A 42 11.38 8.49 3.18
C SER A 42 12.07 9.86 3.07
N ASP A 43 12.67 10.20 1.92
CA ASP A 43 13.30 11.50 1.71
C ASP A 43 12.29 12.66 1.64
N ILE A 44 11.00 12.36 1.44
CA ILE A 44 9.93 13.36 1.30
C ILE A 44 9.26 13.68 2.63
N VAL A 45 9.30 12.76 3.59
CA VAL A 45 8.51 12.85 4.83
C VAL A 45 8.83 14.10 5.65
N GLY A 46 10.12 14.37 5.92
CA GLY A 46 10.54 15.59 6.62
C GLY A 46 10.20 16.87 5.85
N PRO A 47 10.61 16.99 4.57
CA PRO A 47 10.27 18.13 3.73
C PRO A 47 8.76 18.41 3.61
N LEU A 48 7.90 17.38 3.66
CA LEU A 48 6.45 17.54 3.70
C LEU A 48 6.02 18.30 4.97
N ALA A 49 6.50 17.86 6.14
CA ALA A 49 6.20 18.52 7.42
C ALA A 49 6.78 19.95 7.50
N GLU A 50 7.87 20.22 6.79
CA GLU A 50 8.45 21.56 6.67
C GLU A 50 7.72 22.47 5.66
N GLY A 51 6.64 21.98 5.04
CA GLY A 51 5.83 22.74 4.08
C GLY A 51 6.43 22.84 2.68
N GLN A 52 7.44 22.03 2.34
CA GLN A 52 8.03 21.98 0.99
C GLN A 52 7.17 21.19 0.00
N PHE A 53 6.32 20.29 0.49
CA PHE A 53 5.37 19.50 -0.29
C PHE A 53 3.95 19.75 0.24
N GLY A 54 2.96 19.79 -0.65
CA GLY A 54 1.56 19.99 -0.23
C GLY A 54 0.90 18.70 0.27
N MET A 55 1.16 17.57 -0.38
CA MET A 55 0.55 16.27 -0.06
C MET A 55 1.50 15.13 -0.48
N MET A 56 1.40 14.00 0.22
CA MET A 56 2.04 12.75 -0.15
C MET A 56 1.01 11.62 -0.07
N VAL A 57 0.90 10.82 -1.14
CA VAL A 57 0.03 9.62 -1.15
C VAL A 57 0.89 8.43 -0.77
N ILE A 58 0.78 7.99 0.49
CA ILE A 58 1.64 6.96 1.08
C ILE A 58 0.86 6.20 2.17
N GLY A 59 1.37 5.04 2.58
CA GLY A 59 0.83 4.32 3.74
C GLY A 59 1.10 5.04 5.06
N ASP A 60 0.38 4.61 6.09
CA ASP A 60 0.50 5.10 7.48
C ASP A 60 1.91 5.01 8.05
N PHE A 61 2.73 4.08 7.56
CA PHE A 61 4.15 3.95 7.90
C PHE A 61 5.00 5.22 7.73
N ALA A 62 4.55 6.22 6.96
CA ALA A 62 5.20 7.53 6.90
C ALA A 62 5.06 8.32 8.22
N ALA A 63 3.95 8.15 8.94
CA ALA A 63 3.72 8.79 10.23
C ALA A 63 4.73 8.36 11.30
N GLY A 64 5.20 7.10 11.27
CA GLY A 64 6.26 6.63 12.16
C GLY A 64 7.53 7.47 12.04
N LEU A 65 7.93 7.84 10.82
CA LEU A 65 9.10 8.70 10.60
C LEU A 65 8.86 10.15 11.04
N LEU A 66 7.64 10.68 10.86
CA LEU A 66 7.26 12.03 11.32
C LEU A 66 7.36 12.14 12.84
N VAL A 67 6.74 11.20 13.54
CA VAL A 67 6.75 11.13 15.00
C VAL A 67 8.17 10.95 15.54
N GLN A 68 8.96 10.06 14.92
CA GLN A 68 10.36 9.86 15.33
C GLN A 68 11.22 11.12 15.15
N ALA A 69 10.94 11.93 14.13
CA ALA A 69 11.61 13.20 13.88
C ALA A 69 11.11 14.36 14.77
N GLY A 70 10.06 14.13 15.58
CA GLY A 70 9.50 15.11 16.50
C GLY A 70 8.39 16.00 15.91
N TYR A 71 7.92 15.69 14.70
CA TYR A 71 6.79 16.41 14.07
C TYR A 71 5.45 15.97 14.67
N GLN A 72 4.55 16.93 14.89
CA GLN A 72 3.29 16.75 15.59
C GLN A 72 2.10 16.71 14.61
N GLU A 73 1.27 15.67 14.73
CA GLU A 73 0.00 15.58 14.00
C GLU A 73 -0.93 16.75 14.39
N GLY A 74 -1.61 17.35 13.41
CA GLY A 74 -2.47 18.51 13.59
C GLY A 74 -1.73 19.84 13.69
N VAL A 75 -0.39 19.82 13.69
CA VAL A 75 0.47 21.03 13.67
C VAL A 75 1.35 21.04 12.42
N ASP A 76 2.21 20.04 12.29
CA ASP A 76 3.19 19.94 11.20
C ASP A 76 2.68 19.07 10.04
N TRP A 77 1.76 18.15 10.32
CA TRP A 77 1.18 17.25 9.32
C TRP A 77 -0.21 16.76 9.73
N GLU A 78 -0.99 16.30 8.75
CA GLU A 78 -2.26 15.60 8.97
C GLU A 78 -2.43 14.54 7.89
N ALA A 79 -3.22 13.51 8.17
CA ALA A 79 -3.44 12.39 7.26
C ALA A 79 -4.92 12.07 7.12
N GLU A 80 -5.33 11.89 5.87
CA GLU A 80 -6.70 11.57 5.50
C GLU A 80 -6.76 10.39 4.52
N ALA A 81 -7.90 9.72 4.49
CA ALA A 81 -8.12 8.63 3.54
C ALA A 81 -8.07 9.15 2.10
N PHE A 82 -7.42 8.39 1.21
CA PHE A 82 -7.35 8.76 -0.21
C PHE A 82 -8.77 8.91 -0.79
N PRO A 83 -9.08 10.02 -1.50
CA PRO A 83 -10.45 10.33 -1.90
C PRO A 83 -11.13 9.21 -2.70
N LYS A 84 -12.29 8.75 -2.24
CA LYS A 84 -13.13 7.82 -3.01
C LYS A 84 -14.62 8.04 -2.77
N LYS A 85 -15.41 7.90 -3.84
CA LYS A 85 -16.88 7.75 -3.83
C LYS A 85 -17.24 6.49 -4.63
N PRO A 86 -18.28 5.72 -4.28
CA PRO A 86 -19.25 5.95 -3.19
C PRO A 86 -18.87 5.32 -1.83
N GLU A 87 -17.99 4.32 -1.77
CA GLU A 87 -17.57 3.66 -0.51
C GLU A 87 -16.04 3.63 -0.33
N GLU A 88 -15.62 4.09 0.85
CA GLU A 88 -14.27 3.90 1.38
C GLU A 88 -14.01 2.43 1.70
N VAL A 89 -12.79 1.99 1.41
CA VAL A 89 -12.29 0.65 1.75
C VAL A 89 -11.02 0.82 2.56
N PHE A 90 -10.70 -0.17 3.40
CA PHE A 90 -9.42 -0.22 4.08
C PHE A 90 -8.43 -1.00 3.21
N LEU A 91 -7.56 -0.28 2.49
CA LEU A 91 -6.55 -0.88 1.62
C LEU A 91 -5.37 -1.36 2.48
N MET A 92 -5.33 -2.66 2.76
CA MET A 92 -4.44 -3.26 3.76
C MET A 92 -3.22 -3.92 3.12
N ILE A 93 -2.07 -3.77 3.78
CA ILE A 93 -0.97 -4.74 3.74
C ILE A 93 -0.76 -5.30 5.15
N VAL A 94 -0.31 -6.55 5.23
CA VAL A 94 0.18 -7.16 6.47
C VAL A 94 1.63 -7.59 6.26
N ASP A 95 2.53 -7.05 7.06
CA ASP A 95 3.91 -7.56 7.15
C ASP A 95 3.87 -8.94 7.82
N THR A 96 4.38 -9.96 7.14
CA THR A 96 4.38 -11.34 7.64
C THR A 96 5.78 -11.90 7.73
N PHE A 97 6.00 -12.68 8.79
CA PHE A 97 7.23 -13.43 8.97
C PHE A 97 6.94 -14.93 8.87
N THR A 98 7.81 -15.65 8.18
CA THR A 98 7.63 -17.08 7.94
C THR A 98 8.80 -17.87 8.51
N ARG A 99 8.58 -19.14 8.81
CA ARG A 99 9.65 -20.10 9.09
C ARG A 99 9.96 -20.88 7.81
N PRO A 100 11.10 -20.63 7.15
CA PRO A 100 11.47 -21.36 5.95
C PRO A 100 11.69 -22.85 6.25
N THR A 101 11.38 -23.71 5.27
CA THR A 101 11.80 -25.12 5.31
C THR A 101 13.32 -25.19 5.40
N GLY A 102 13.85 -25.97 6.34
CA GLY A 102 15.29 -26.10 6.55
C GLY A 102 15.94 -24.98 7.35
N ALA A 103 15.16 -24.17 8.09
CA ALA A 103 15.71 -23.19 9.02
C ALA A 103 16.72 -23.84 9.98
N LYS A 104 17.89 -23.22 10.17
CA LYS A 104 18.98 -23.75 11.01
C LYS A 104 18.62 -23.87 12.50
N SER A 105 17.64 -23.09 12.95
CA SER A 105 17.16 -23.07 14.34
C SER A 105 15.63 -23.02 14.35
N PRO A 106 14.95 -24.12 13.99
CA PRO A 106 13.51 -24.11 13.78
C PRO A 106 12.73 -23.85 15.08
N GLU A 107 13.21 -24.32 16.23
CA GLU A 107 12.59 -24.09 17.54
C GLU A 107 12.67 -22.61 17.92
N ALA A 108 13.85 -22.00 17.81
CA ALA A 108 14.04 -20.58 18.09
C ALA A 108 13.22 -19.69 17.14
N THR A 109 13.18 -20.04 15.85
CA THR A 109 12.35 -19.34 14.86
C THR A 109 10.87 -19.43 15.23
N THR A 110 10.41 -20.62 15.63
CA THR A 110 9.02 -20.83 16.04
C THR A 110 8.69 -20.06 17.31
N ALA A 111 9.57 -20.09 18.31
CA ALA A 111 9.39 -19.33 19.56
C ALA A 111 9.30 -17.83 19.29
N TRP A 112 10.13 -17.30 18.40
CA TRP A 112 10.07 -15.90 18.00
C TRP A 112 8.77 -15.58 17.26
N LEU A 113 8.34 -16.41 16.31
CA LEU A 113 7.06 -16.22 15.61
C LEU A 113 5.86 -16.28 16.56
N THR A 114 5.87 -17.18 17.54
CA THR A 114 4.83 -17.24 18.58
C THR A 114 4.83 -15.97 19.42
N ASN A 115 5.99 -15.42 19.77
CA ASN A 115 6.08 -14.15 20.50
C ASN A 115 5.42 -13.00 19.73
N LEU A 116 5.52 -12.97 18.40
CA LEU A 116 4.86 -11.96 17.56
C LEU A 116 3.32 -12.05 17.56
N THR A 117 2.74 -13.15 18.04
CA THR A 117 1.29 -13.30 18.17
C THR A 117 0.73 -12.70 19.46
N ASP A 118 1.59 -12.36 20.42
CA ASP A 118 1.18 -11.76 21.69
C ASP A 118 0.65 -10.33 21.48
N PRO A 119 -0.53 -9.96 22.01
CA PRO A 119 -1.12 -8.65 21.81
C PRO A 119 -0.24 -7.51 22.33
N LYS A 120 0.45 -7.70 23.46
CA LYS A 120 1.31 -6.67 24.04
C LYS A 120 2.57 -6.47 23.19
N VAL A 121 3.14 -7.56 22.68
CA VAL A 121 4.27 -7.48 21.72
C VAL A 121 3.83 -6.75 20.46
N GLN A 122 2.64 -7.04 19.93
CA GLN A 122 2.12 -6.32 18.77
C GLN A 122 1.87 -4.84 19.07
N GLU A 123 1.30 -4.50 20.22
CA GLU A 123 1.08 -3.11 20.64
C GLU A 123 2.40 -2.33 20.64
N GLU A 124 3.41 -2.80 21.38
CA GLU A 124 4.71 -2.15 21.50
C GLU A 124 5.41 -2.01 20.14
N PHE A 125 5.37 -3.06 19.30
CA PHE A 125 5.99 -3.04 17.98
C PHE A 125 5.29 -2.06 17.02
N ASN A 126 3.96 -2.12 16.94
CA ASN A 126 3.19 -1.35 15.96
C ASN A 126 3.24 0.16 16.24
N ILE A 127 3.27 0.56 17.52
CA ILE A 127 3.46 1.96 17.93
C ILE A 127 4.79 2.51 17.39
N ILE A 128 5.88 1.74 17.50
CA ILE A 128 7.20 2.17 17.00
C ILE A 128 7.24 2.14 15.47
N LYS A 129 6.62 1.11 14.86
CA LYS A 129 6.62 0.89 13.41
C LYS A 129 5.80 1.94 12.66
N GLY A 130 4.85 2.61 13.32
CA GLY A 130 3.87 3.48 12.68
C GLY A 130 2.87 2.68 11.86
N SER A 131 2.30 1.62 12.46
CA SER A 131 1.23 0.80 11.89
C SER A 131 0.22 0.43 12.97
N ILE A 132 -0.90 -0.18 12.58
CA ILE A 132 -1.88 -0.77 13.51
C ILE A 132 -1.63 -2.27 13.72
N ALA A 133 -1.96 -2.77 14.91
CA ALA A 133 -1.87 -4.16 15.25
C ALA A 133 -3.04 -4.94 14.65
N ILE A 134 -2.75 -6.14 14.12
CA ILE A 134 -3.80 -7.04 13.61
C ILE A 134 -4.54 -7.73 14.76
N HIS A 135 -3.92 -7.85 15.93
CA HIS A 135 -4.52 -8.48 17.09
C HIS A 135 -5.64 -7.61 17.67
N LYS A 136 -6.87 -8.13 17.63
CA LYS A 136 -8.11 -7.44 18.05
C LYS A 136 -8.11 -6.92 19.50
N ASP A 137 -7.30 -7.53 20.37
CA ASP A 137 -7.22 -7.16 21.79
C ASP A 137 -6.34 -5.92 22.03
N VAL A 138 -5.65 -5.41 21.00
CA VAL A 138 -4.99 -4.09 21.07
C VAL A 138 -6.07 -3.01 20.93
N PRO A 139 -6.30 -2.18 21.97
CA PRO A 139 -7.33 -1.16 21.93
C PRO A 139 -6.92 0.01 21.06
N ASP A 140 -7.88 0.74 20.49
CA ASP A 140 -7.58 1.94 19.69
C ASP A 140 -6.81 2.98 20.51
N THR A 141 -7.11 3.07 21.81
CA THR A 141 -6.45 3.99 22.75
C THR A 141 -4.98 3.67 23.03
N ALA A 142 -4.44 2.57 22.50
CA ALA A 142 -3.01 2.29 22.59
C ALA A 142 -2.18 3.24 21.71
N TYR A 143 -2.77 3.77 20.64
CA TYR A 143 -2.10 4.70 19.73
C TYR A 143 -2.19 6.14 20.24
N ALA A 144 -1.06 6.84 20.26
CA ALA A 144 -0.99 8.22 20.73
C ALA A 144 -1.54 9.23 19.71
N ASP A 145 -1.42 8.93 18.41
CA ASP A 145 -1.85 9.78 17.32
C ASP A 145 -3.25 9.41 16.80
N SER A 146 -3.93 10.39 16.21
CA SER A 146 -5.29 10.26 15.69
C SER A 146 -5.34 9.38 14.46
N LEU A 147 -4.31 9.39 13.63
CA LEU A 147 -4.24 8.60 12.40
C LEU A 147 -4.37 7.11 12.70
N HIS A 148 -3.55 6.55 13.60
CA HIS A 148 -3.59 5.13 13.92
C HIS A 148 -4.83 4.74 14.74
N GLN A 149 -5.37 5.63 15.57
CA GLN A 149 -6.68 5.43 16.20
C GLN A 149 -7.79 5.27 15.16
N ARG A 150 -7.85 6.18 14.18
CA ARG A 150 -8.82 6.14 13.07
C ARG A 150 -8.58 4.93 12.17
N ALA A 151 -7.32 4.59 11.88
CA ALA A 151 -6.98 3.42 11.08
C ALA A 151 -7.40 2.11 11.75
N SER A 152 -7.18 1.97 13.08
CA SER A 152 -7.61 0.80 13.85
C SER A 152 -9.14 0.64 13.84
N GLN A 153 -9.88 1.74 14.01
CA GLN A 153 -11.35 1.74 13.91
C GLN A 153 -11.82 1.38 12.50
N ALA A 154 -11.20 1.95 11.47
CA ALA A 154 -11.52 1.68 10.07
C ALA A 154 -11.24 0.22 9.71
N PHE A 155 -10.12 -0.34 10.17
CA PHE A 155 -9.78 -1.75 9.98
C PHE A 155 -10.86 -2.69 10.56
N LYS A 156 -11.43 -2.34 11.72
CA LYS A 156 -12.49 -3.12 12.38
C LYS A 156 -13.87 -2.99 11.70
N THR A 157 -14.12 -1.94 10.93
CA THR A 157 -15.48 -1.57 10.48
C THR A 157 -15.66 -1.51 8.97
N LYS A 158 -14.60 -1.27 8.19
CA LYS A 158 -14.64 -1.09 6.74
C LYS A 158 -14.36 -2.40 6.02
N ARG A 159 -14.72 -2.46 4.73
CA ARG A 159 -14.33 -3.57 3.87
C ARG A 159 -12.83 -3.54 3.64
N ILE A 160 -12.15 -4.61 4.01
CA ILE A 160 -10.72 -4.81 3.78
C ILE A 160 -10.50 -5.16 2.30
N VAL A 161 -9.54 -4.49 1.67
CA VAL A 161 -9.06 -4.76 0.32
C VAL A 161 -7.55 -4.97 0.40
N PRO A 162 -6.99 -6.08 -0.13
CA PRO A 162 -5.55 -6.27 -0.06
C PRO A 162 -4.81 -5.37 -1.05
N SER A 163 -3.69 -4.77 -0.62
CA SER A 163 -2.91 -3.83 -1.41
C SER A 163 -1.98 -4.55 -2.39
N SER A 164 -2.26 -4.44 -3.68
CA SER A 164 -1.48 -5.16 -4.68
C SER A 164 -0.09 -4.60 -4.91
N ILE A 165 0.10 -3.27 -4.86
CA ILE A 165 1.43 -2.67 -5.05
C ILE A 165 2.41 -3.03 -3.92
N HIS A 166 1.89 -3.54 -2.80
CA HIS A 166 2.69 -4.10 -1.72
C HIS A 166 2.69 -5.65 -1.73
N GLY A 167 2.37 -6.28 -2.87
CA GLY A 167 2.61 -7.70 -3.08
C GLY A 167 1.47 -8.65 -2.68
N VAL A 168 0.26 -8.16 -2.40
CA VAL A 168 -0.79 -9.03 -1.84
C VAL A 168 -1.69 -9.69 -2.89
N LEU A 169 -2.13 -8.97 -3.94
CA LEU A 169 -3.09 -9.51 -4.92
C LEU A 169 -2.43 -10.10 -6.17
N ALA A 170 -1.67 -9.28 -6.89
CA ALA A 170 -1.09 -9.67 -8.17
C ALA A 170 0.27 -10.39 -8.01
N PRO A 171 0.67 -11.22 -9.00
CA PRO A 171 1.96 -11.90 -8.97
C PRO A 171 3.15 -10.93 -8.93
N PRO A 172 4.25 -11.26 -8.22
CA PRO A 172 5.43 -10.41 -8.15
C PRO A 172 6.02 -10.05 -9.52
N ALA A 173 5.98 -10.98 -10.49
CA ALA A 173 6.46 -10.72 -11.85
C ALA A 173 5.67 -9.59 -12.53
N PHE A 174 4.34 -9.63 -12.46
CA PHE A 174 3.50 -8.55 -12.97
C PHE A 174 3.77 -7.23 -12.23
N LEU A 175 3.91 -7.27 -10.90
CA LEU A 175 4.12 -6.06 -10.12
C LEU A 175 5.46 -5.37 -10.42
N SER A 176 6.50 -6.14 -10.73
CA SER A 176 7.78 -5.61 -11.20
C SER A 176 7.60 -4.90 -12.54
N ASP A 177 7.02 -5.57 -13.53
CA ASP A 177 6.74 -4.98 -14.84
C ASP A 177 5.84 -3.74 -14.72
N TRP A 178 4.85 -3.80 -13.82
CA TRP A 178 3.87 -2.75 -13.59
C TRP A 178 4.51 -1.45 -13.12
N GLN A 179 5.53 -1.51 -12.26
CA GLN A 179 6.28 -0.34 -11.83
C GLN A 179 7.05 0.31 -13.00
N ASP A 180 7.64 -0.51 -13.88
CA ASP A 180 8.33 -0.01 -15.06
C ASP A 180 7.35 0.60 -16.08
N ILE A 181 6.18 -0.01 -16.28
CA ILE A 181 5.10 0.52 -17.12
C ILE A 181 4.63 1.89 -16.62
N LEU A 182 4.36 2.01 -15.32
CA LEU A 182 3.96 3.29 -14.71
C LEU A 182 5.07 4.34 -14.84
N THR A 183 6.33 3.96 -14.61
CA THR A 183 7.48 4.86 -14.77
C THR A 183 7.60 5.38 -16.20
N ARG A 184 7.44 4.52 -17.21
CA ARG A 184 7.41 4.96 -18.62
C ARG A 184 6.23 5.86 -18.93
N PHE A 185 5.08 5.65 -18.30
CA PHE A 185 3.90 6.49 -18.49
C PHE A 185 4.09 7.90 -17.92
N LEU A 186 4.78 8.05 -16.79
CA LEU A 186 5.12 9.35 -16.21
C LEU A 186 5.84 10.26 -17.21
N TYR A 187 6.80 9.72 -17.96
CA TYR A 187 7.59 10.50 -18.93
C TYR A 187 6.96 10.58 -20.33
N SER A 188 5.96 9.72 -20.62
CA SER A 188 5.28 9.68 -21.92
C SER A 188 3.82 9.23 -21.73
N PRO A 189 2.90 10.13 -21.35
CA PRO A 189 1.55 9.78 -20.91
C PRO A 189 0.60 9.48 -22.08
N ASP A 190 0.86 8.36 -22.76
CA ASP A 190 0.06 7.77 -23.83
C ASP A 190 -0.81 6.64 -23.28
N ILE A 191 -2.13 6.85 -23.32
CA ILE A 191 -3.13 5.94 -22.77
C ILE A 191 -3.21 4.64 -23.58
N GLU A 192 -3.15 4.71 -24.91
CA GLU A 192 -3.28 3.51 -25.75
C GLU A 192 -2.04 2.63 -25.61
N ARG A 193 -0.86 3.25 -25.54
CA ARG A 193 0.40 2.54 -25.30
C ARG A 193 0.40 1.82 -23.95
N ILE A 194 0.08 2.52 -22.85
CA ILE A 194 0.12 1.89 -21.53
C ILE A 194 -0.93 0.77 -21.41
N GLN A 195 -2.13 0.93 -21.99
CA GLN A 195 -3.13 -0.14 -22.02
C GLN A 195 -2.61 -1.40 -22.76
N GLY A 196 -1.86 -1.20 -23.86
CA GLY A 196 -1.14 -2.27 -24.55
C GLY A 196 -0.13 -2.98 -23.66
N GLU A 197 0.78 -2.21 -23.04
CA GLU A 197 1.83 -2.75 -22.18
C GLU A 197 1.27 -3.52 -20.97
N ILE A 198 0.20 -3.03 -20.35
CA ILE A 198 -0.48 -3.72 -19.24
C ILE A 198 -1.04 -5.06 -19.70
N ALA A 199 -1.77 -5.08 -20.83
CA ALA A 199 -2.38 -6.30 -21.34
C ALA A 199 -1.33 -7.36 -21.67
N ASP A 200 -0.22 -6.95 -22.29
CA ASP A 200 0.86 -7.84 -22.68
C ASP A 200 1.58 -8.40 -21.43
N SER A 201 1.86 -7.57 -20.42
CA SER A 201 2.46 -8.03 -19.15
C SER A 201 1.52 -8.94 -18.36
N MET A 202 0.21 -8.62 -18.28
CA MET A 202 -0.78 -9.47 -17.62
C MET A 202 -0.88 -10.86 -18.25
N ALA A 203 -0.81 -10.92 -19.59
CA ALA A 203 -0.81 -12.17 -20.33
C ALA A 203 0.50 -12.96 -20.12
N LEU A 204 1.66 -12.28 -20.21
CA LEU A 204 2.97 -12.91 -20.04
C LEU A 204 3.15 -13.54 -18.65
N THR A 205 2.62 -12.88 -17.62
CA THR A 205 2.77 -13.27 -16.21
C THR A 205 1.58 -14.06 -15.66
N ASN A 206 0.63 -14.44 -16.52
CA ASN A 206 -0.55 -15.23 -16.17
C ASN A 206 -1.31 -14.69 -14.95
N VAL A 207 -1.56 -13.38 -14.89
CA VAL A 207 -2.13 -12.71 -13.71
C VAL A 207 -3.48 -13.33 -13.31
N ALA A 208 -4.35 -13.57 -14.29
CA ALA A 208 -5.68 -14.11 -14.02
C ALA A 208 -5.64 -15.51 -13.39
N GLU A 209 -4.77 -16.40 -13.89
CA GLU A 209 -4.59 -17.75 -13.36
C GLU A 209 -3.92 -17.74 -11.98
N SER A 210 -2.82 -16.99 -11.85
CA SER A 210 -2.05 -16.90 -10.61
C SER A 210 -2.82 -16.27 -9.45
N SER A 211 -3.88 -15.50 -9.76
CA SER A 211 -4.70 -14.81 -8.76
C SER A 211 -6.06 -15.48 -8.51
N GLN A 212 -6.31 -16.68 -9.06
CA GLN A 212 -7.60 -17.39 -8.88
C GLN A 212 -7.94 -17.67 -7.42
N TRP A 213 -6.92 -17.86 -6.57
CA TRP A 213 -7.09 -18.09 -5.14
C TRP A 213 -7.91 -16.99 -4.46
N TYR A 214 -7.85 -15.74 -4.96
CA TYR A 214 -8.58 -14.62 -4.38
C TYR A 214 -10.10 -14.72 -4.59
N TRP A 215 -10.52 -15.39 -5.66
CA TRP A 215 -11.93 -15.56 -6.03
C TRP A 215 -12.46 -16.96 -5.69
N ALA A 216 -11.59 -17.87 -5.25
CA ALA A 216 -11.98 -19.17 -4.76
C ALA A 216 -12.80 -19.01 -3.46
N LYS A 217 -13.99 -19.58 -3.43
CA LYS A 217 -14.87 -19.60 -2.26
C LYS A 217 -14.50 -20.73 -1.31
#